data_AF-A0AAU8ZNN9-F1
#
_entry.id   AF-A0AAU8ZNN9-F1
#
_cell.length_a   1.000
_cell.length_b   1.000
_cell.length_c   1.000
_cell.angle_alpha   90.00
_cell.angle_beta   90.00
_cell.angle_gamma   90.00
#
_symmetry.space_group_name_H-M   'P 1'
#
loop_
_entity.id
_entity.type
_entity.pdbx_description
1 polymer ?
#
loop_
_entity_poly.entity_id
_entity_poly.type
_entity_poly.pdbx_seq_one_letter_code
_entity_poly.pdbx_strand_id
1 'polypeptide(L)' 'MLLVSCGNTRTEYVPAPVVPIPPQLTADCPQPVIPDELTYGGAILLLTDAMKSIADCNHDKRAIREIEQQRQVMK' A
#
# COMPACT_ATOMS: atom_id res chain seq x y z
N MET A 1 -60.69 16.54 -1.60
CA MET A 1 -59.69 15.94 -2.51
C MET A 1 -58.41 15.73 -1.73
N LEU A 2 -58.02 14.48 -1.47
CA LEU A 2 -56.76 14.14 -0.81
C LEU A 2 -55.74 13.78 -1.90
N LEU A 3 -54.81 14.69 -2.16
CA LEU A 3 -53.66 14.45 -3.04
C LEU A 3 -52.56 13.81 -2.20
N VAL A 4 -52.50 12.48 -2.19
CA VAL A 4 -51.37 11.77 -1.59
C VAL A 4 -50.35 11.53 -2.71
N SER A 5 -49.25 12.27 -2.69
CA SER A 5 -48.11 12.02 -3.58
C SER A 5 -47.39 10.76 -3.11
N CYS A 6 -47.39 9.72 -3.95
CA CYS A 6 -46.67 8.48 -3.70
C CYS A 6 -45.21 8.66 -4.16
N GLY A 7 -44.39 9.24 -3.29
CA GLY A 7 -42.95 9.39 -3.54
C GLY A 7 -42.20 8.09 -3.23
N ASN A 8 -42.08 7.19 -4.21
CA ASN A 8 -41.16 6.07 -4.12
C ASN A 8 -39.75 6.54 -4.50
N THR A 9 -38.94 6.94 -3.52
CA THR A 9 -37.50 7.16 -3.74
C THR A 9 -36.78 5.81 -3.67
N ARG A 10 -36.35 5.30 -4.83
CA ARG A 10 -35.49 4.11 -4.90
C ARG A 10 -34.08 4.50 -4.47
N THR A 11 -33.50 3.78 -3.51
CA THR A 11 -32.08 3.93 -3.17
C THR A 11 -31.23 3.37 -4.31
N GLU A 12 -30.49 4.24 -4.97
CA GLU A 12 -29.49 3.87 -5.97
C GLU A 12 -28.11 3.81 -5.30
N TYR A 13 -27.51 2.61 -5.32
CA TYR A 13 -26.16 2.43 -4.81
C TYR A 13 -25.17 2.74 -5.92
N VAL A 14 -24.38 3.79 -5.74
CA VAL A 14 -23.26 4.10 -6.63
C VAL A 14 -21.98 3.44 -6.10
N PRO A 15 -21.09 2.96 -6.99
CA PRO A 15 -19.78 2.45 -6.58
C PRO A 15 -19.01 3.50 -5.78
N ALA A 16 -18.37 3.07 -4.69
CA ALA A 16 -17.53 3.95 -3.91
C ALA A 16 -16.33 4.43 -4.76
N PRO A 17 -15.91 5.70 -4.62
CA PRO A 17 -14.75 6.22 -5.33
C PRO A 17 -13.48 5.44 -4.95
N VAL A 18 -12.62 5.20 -5.93
CA VAL A 18 -11.35 4.51 -5.73
C VAL A 18 -10.41 5.43 -4.94
N VAL A 19 -10.09 5.07 -3.70
CA VAL A 19 -9.08 5.79 -2.92
C VAL A 19 -7.70 5.50 -3.50
N PRO A 20 -6.92 6.52 -3.90
CA PRO A 20 -5.56 6.31 -4.40
C PRO A 20 -4.66 5.76 -3.29
N ILE A 21 -3.64 4.99 -3.68
CA ILE A 21 -2.66 4.45 -2.73
C ILE A 21 -1.89 5.62 -2.11
N PRO A 22 -1.71 5.64 -0.78
CA PRO A 22 -0.81 6.58 -0.14
C PRO A 22 0.60 6.49 -0.76
N PRO A 23 1.21 7.62 -1.18
CA PRO A 23 2.49 7.60 -1.89
C PRO A 23 3.63 6.99 -1.06
N GLN A 24 3.50 7.01 0.27
CA GLN A 24 4.46 6.40 1.21
C GLN A 24 4.54 4.88 1.05
N LEU A 25 3.45 4.21 0.64
CA LEU A 25 3.42 2.76 0.44
C LEU A 25 4.14 2.34 -0.85
N THR A 26 4.29 3.26 -1.79
CA THR A 26 4.97 3.02 -3.07
C THR A 26 6.37 3.63 -3.14
N ALA A 27 6.81 4.28 -2.06
CA ALA A 27 8.14 4.89 -1.96
C ALA A 27 9.26 3.85 -2.14
N ASP A 28 10.47 4.31 -2.46
CA ASP A 28 11.63 3.42 -2.59
C ASP A 28 11.98 2.70 -1.29
N CYS A 29 12.61 1.52 -1.41
CA CYS A 29 13.02 0.78 -0.22
C CYS A 29 14.05 1.59 0.56
N PRO A 30 13.93 1.67 1.90
CA PRO A 30 14.85 2.45 2.71
C PRO A 30 16.27 1.89 2.58
N GLN A 31 17.22 2.78 2.32
CA GLN A 31 18.63 2.40 2.32
C GLN A 31 19.16 2.38 3.76
N PRO A 32 20.00 1.39 4.11
CA PRO A 32 20.64 1.36 5.42
C PRO A 32 21.62 2.52 5.54
N VAL A 33 21.74 3.07 6.75
CA VAL A 33 22.76 4.07 7.05
C VAL A 33 24.11 3.37 7.16
N ILE A 34 25.08 3.80 6.36
CA ILE A 34 26.45 3.29 6.44
C ILE A 34 27.21 4.16 7.46
N PRO A 35 27.80 3.57 8.52
CA PRO A 35 28.57 4.33 9.49
C PRO A 35 29.91 4.81 8.90
N ASP A 36 30.40 5.94 9.39
CA ASP A 36 31.69 6.53 8.96
C ASP A 36 32.88 5.59 9.23
N GLU A 37 32.83 4.84 10.33
CA GLU A 37 33.78 3.79 10.66
C GLU A 37 33.10 2.43 10.60
N LEU A 38 33.61 1.54 9.73
CA LEU A 38 33.06 0.21 9.53
C LEU A 38 34.11 -0.86 9.85
N THR A 39 33.92 -1.56 10.96
CA THR A 39 34.70 -2.76 11.27
C THR A 39 34.23 -3.94 10.41
N TYR A 40 35.09 -4.95 10.22
CA TYR A 40 34.70 -6.15 9.48
C TYR A 40 33.46 -6.84 10.08
N GLY A 41 33.39 -6.96 11.42
CA GLY A 41 32.21 -7.51 12.11
C GLY A 41 30.97 -6.62 11.93
N GLY A 42 31.14 -5.30 11.98
CA GLY A 42 30.07 -4.34 11.72
C GLY A 42 29.51 -4.44 10.30
N ALA A 43 30.35 -4.70 9.30
CA ALA A 43 29.94 -4.89 7.91
C ALA A 43 29.00 -6.10 7.74
N ILE A 44 29.26 -7.20 8.46
CA ILE A 44 28.41 -8.39 8.42
C ILE A 44 27.03 -8.09 9.01
N LEU A 45 26.98 -7.37 10.14
CA LEU A 45 25.72 -6.99 10.77
C LEU A 45 24.93 -6.03 9.86
N LEU A 46 25.59 -5.00 9.33
CA LEU A 46 25.00 -4.04 8.39
C LEU A 46 24.43 -4.74 7.16
N LEU A 47 25.16 -5.70 6.57
CA LEU A 47 24.69 -6.46 5.41
C LEU A 47 23.47 -7.32 5.78
N THR A 48 23.49 -7.95 6.95
CA THR A 48 22.37 -8.78 7.43
C THR A 48 21.10 -7.94 7.59
N ASP A 49 21.21 -6.78 8.24
CA ASP A 49 20.11 -5.85 8.45
C ASP A 49 19.60 -5.27 7.11
N ALA A 50 20.52 -4.92 6.21
CA ALA A 50 20.19 -4.45 4.87
C ALA A 50 19.41 -5.52 4.07
N MET A 51 19.88 -6.77 4.08
CA MET A 51 19.22 -7.88 3.40
C MET A 51 17.81 -8.13 3.95
N LYS A 52 17.63 -8.08 5.28
CA LYS A 52 16.33 -8.19 5.92
C LYS A 52 15.39 -7.06 5.48
N SER A 53 15.85 -5.81 5.56
CA SER A 53 15.07 -4.63 5.15
C SER A 53 14.64 -4.70 3.68
N ILE A 54 15.54 -5.13 2.78
CA ILE A 54 15.22 -5.33 1.36
C ILE A 54 14.18 -6.43 1.16
N ALA A 55 14.31 -7.55 1.88
CA ALA A 55 13.35 -8.65 1.80
C ALA A 55 11.96 -8.22 2.26
N ASP A 56 11.87 -7.54 3.41
CA ASP A 56 10.63 -7.03 3.98
C ASP A 56 9.98 -6.00 3.03
N CYS A 57 10.74 -5.01 2.56
CA CYS A 57 10.24 -4.01 1.60
C CYS A 57 9.73 -4.65 0.29
N ASN A 58 10.46 -5.62 -0.26
CA ASN A 58 10.05 -6.32 -1.48
C ASN A 58 8.77 -7.13 -1.26
N HIS A 59 8.61 -7.74 -0.09
CA HIS A 59 7.39 -8.45 0.29
C HIS A 59 6.19 -7.48 0.31
N ASP A 60 6.32 -6.35 1.00
CA ASP A 60 5.26 -5.35 1.11
C ASP A 60 4.88 -4.77 -0.25
N LYS A 61 5.87 -4.40 -1.07
CA LYS A 61 5.63 -3.89 -2.43
C LYS A 61 4.93 -4.89 -3.33
N ARG A 62 5.25 -6.19 -3.20
CA ARG A 62 4.55 -7.23 -3.93
C ARG A 62 3.09 -7.33 -3.48
N ALA A 63 2.84 -7.36 -2.17
CA ALA A 63 1.48 -7.41 -1.63
C ALA A 63 0.63 -6.22 -2.10
N ILE A 64 1.19 -5.01 -2.09
CA ILE A 64 0.51 -3.80 -2.59
C ILE A 64 0.16 -3.96 -4.07
N ARG A 65 1.08 -4.45 -4.91
CA ARG A 65 0.82 -4.69 -6.33
C ARG A 65 -0.31 -5.70 -6.56
N GLU A 66 -0.32 -6.79 -5.79
CA GLU A 66 -1.36 -7.82 -5.85
C GLU A 66 -2.74 -7.27 -5.45
N ILE A 67 -2.80 -6.49 -4.36
CA ILE A 67 -4.03 -5.83 -3.91
C ILE A 67 -4.56 -4.88 -4.99
N GLU A 68 -3.68 -4.08 -5.59
CA GLU A 68 -4.09 -3.12 -6.63
C GLU A 68 -4.53 -3.82 -7.93
N GLN A 69 -3.90 -4.92 -8.29
CA GLN A 69 -4.37 -5.77 -9.39
C GLN A 69 -5.78 -6.30 -9.11
N GLN A 70 -6.05 -6.79 -7.90
CA GLN A 70 -7.39 -7.23 -7.51
C GLN A 70 -8.41 -6.09 -7.56
N ARG A 71 -8.05 -4.90 -7.07
CA ARG A 71 -8.91 -3.70 -7.16
C ARG A 71 -9.22 -3.31 -8.60
N GLN A 72 -8.33 -3.57 -9.55
CA GLN A 72 -8.57 -3.30 -10.97
C GLN A 72 -9.54 -4.32 -11.60
N VAL A 73 -9.53 -5.58 -11.15
CA VAL A 73 -10.41 -6.64 -11.64
C VAL A 73 -11.82 -6.58 -11.02
N MET A 74 -11.94 -6.06 -9.79
CA MET A 74 -13.24 -5.89 -9.10
C MET A 74 -14.02 -4.62 -9.49
N LYS A 75 -13.46 -3.76 -10.35
CA LYS A 75 -14.18 -2.63 -10.93
C LYS A 75 -15.19 -3.10 -11.97
#